data_AF-L8HB74-F1
#
_entry.id   AF-L8HB74-F1
#
_cell.length_a   1.000
_cell.length_b   1.000
_cell.length_c   1.000
_cell.angle_alpha   90.00
_cell.angle_beta   90.00
_cell.angle_gamma   90.00
#
_symmetry.space_group_name_H-M   'P 1'
#
loop_
_entity.id
_entity.type
_entity.pdbx_description
1 polymer ?
#
loop_
_entity_poly.entity_id
_entity_poly.type
_entity_poly.pdbx_seq_one_letter_code
_entity_poly.pdbx_strand_id
1 'polypeptide(L)'
;MQRKLALTLLVCLACIACCHAWKQIVVPEKPTLPPAFSAAVHVQRNYKPYQEYFRWFRDEKLQKARVDRLAEVHGETLFHSFIYDHSEQKMFAVFFRGEVATCFTKTIRGNLTHFDLSEAEFLGKSYVYFDPVYHWQLETDRYHFELFDTPEPHRELRKVSFFIKPNGKAGSWTMHEFDAGSQDESLFMINDKVKQSCTPYHGEAESASLPSHDHHAFLSLYTQ
;
A
#
# COMPACT_ATOMS: atom_id res chain seq x y z
N MET A 1 -25.37 60.29 -19.78
CA MET A 1 -25.84 58.93 -19.46
C MET A 1 -24.81 57.84 -19.80
N GLN A 2 -24.19 57.89 -20.98
CA GLN A 2 -23.21 56.87 -21.45
C GLN A 2 -21.98 56.66 -20.54
N ARG A 3 -21.40 57.70 -19.95
CA ARG A 3 -20.23 57.57 -19.04
C ARG A 3 -20.52 56.77 -17.76
N LYS A 4 -21.73 56.87 -17.21
CA LYS A 4 -22.11 56.12 -16.00
C LYS A 4 -22.29 54.64 -16.32
N LEU A 5 -22.90 54.32 -17.47
CA LEU A 5 -23.08 52.94 -17.94
C LEU A 5 -21.73 52.24 -18.20
N ALA A 6 -20.77 52.93 -18.82
CA ALA A 6 -19.45 52.39 -19.09
C ALA A 6 -18.66 52.09 -17.81
N LEU A 7 -18.78 52.95 -16.79
CA LEU A 7 -18.12 52.75 -15.50
C LEU A 7 -18.71 51.55 -14.75
N THR A 8 -20.04 51.39 -14.76
CA THR A 8 -20.70 50.23 -14.14
C THR A 8 -20.33 48.92 -14.82
N LEU A 9 -20.22 48.91 -16.15
CA LEU A 9 -19.81 47.73 -16.92
C LEU A 9 -18.37 47.32 -16.63
N LEU A 10 -17.46 48.30 -16.50
CA LEU A 10 -16.06 48.07 -16.13
C LEU A 10 -15.92 47.49 -14.71
N VAL A 11 -16.70 47.99 -13.75
CA VAL A 11 -16.71 47.46 -12.38
C VAL A 11 -17.27 46.04 -12.34
N CYS A 12 -18.35 45.75 -13.08
CA CYS A 12 -18.88 44.39 -13.19
C CYS A 12 -17.89 43.41 -13.83
N LEU A 13 -17.20 43.81 -14.91
CA LEU A 13 -16.17 42.99 -15.55
C LEU A 13 -14.96 42.74 -14.64
N ALA A 14 -14.54 43.74 -13.86
CA ALA A 14 -13.47 43.59 -12.88
C ALA A 14 -13.87 42.63 -11.73
N CYS A 15 -15.12 42.70 -11.25
CA CYS A 15 -15.63 41.76 -10.26
C CYS A 15 -15.72 40.32 -10.81
N ILE A 16 -16.15 40.13 -12.06
CA ILE A 16 -16.19 38.80 -12.70
C ILE A 16 -14.76 38.25 -12.90
N ALA A 17 -13.80 39.08 -13.30
CA ALA A 17 -12.40 38.69 -13.41
C ALA A 17 -11.77 38.35 -12.05
N CYS A 18 -12.09 39.09 -10.98
CA CYS A 18 -11.68 38.76 -9.61
C CYS A 18 -12.36 37.48 -9.07
N CYS A 19 -13.62 37.21 -9.46
CA CYS A 19 -14.30 35.96 -9.13
C CYS A 19 -13.73 34.75 -9.88
N HIS A 20 -13.22 34.93 -11.11
CA HIS A 20 -12.52 33.87 -11.86
C HIS A 20 -11.05 33.66 -11.45
N ALA A 21 -10.45 34.64 -10.77
CA ALA A 21 -9.14 34.47 -10.12
C ALA A 21 -9.22 33.68 -8.80
N TRP A 22 -10.42 33.36 -8.32
CA TRP A 22 -10.61 32.60 -7.09
C TRP A 22 -10.55 31.10 -7.31
N LYS A 23 -9.42 30.53 -6.85
CA LYS A 23 -9.13 29.11 -6.65
C LYS A 23 -9.11 28.28 -7.92
N GLN A 24 -8.04 28.43 -8.71
CA GLN A 24 -7.48 27.23 -9.32
C GLN A 24 -7.15 26.26 -8.17
N ILE A 25 -7.90 25.15 -8.10
CA ILE A 25 -7.55 24.05 -7.20
C ILE A 25 -6.20 23.55 -7.72
N VAL A 26 -5.13 23.88 -7.00
CA VAL A 26 -3.81 23.31 -7.28
C VAL A 26 -3.92 21.83 -6.92
N VAL A 27 -4.02 20.99 -7.96
CA VAL A 27 -3.99 19.55 -7.80
C VAL A 27 -2.54 19.20 -7.44
N PRO A 28 -2.29 18.56 -6.29
CA PRO A 28 -0.95 18.14 -5.90
C PRO A 28 -0.38 17.11 -6.89
N GLU A 29 0.91 16.83 -6.80
CA GLU A 29 1.50 15.75 -7.60
C GLU A 29 0.88 14.40 -7.21
N LYS A 30 0.75 13.48 -8.17
CA LYS A 30 0.19 12.16 -7.89
C LYS A 30 1.02 11.44 -6.83
N PRO A 31 0.38 10.67 -5.94
CA PRO A 31 1.10 9.94 -4.91
C PRO A 31 2.01 8.91 -5.56
N THR A 32 3.24 8.81 -5.07
CA THR A 32 4.16 7.74 -5.43
C THR A 32 4.60 7.05 -4.15
N LEU A 33 4.61 5.72 -4.15
CA LEU A 33 5.31 5.01 -3.08
C LEU A 33 6.81 5.34 -3.16
N PRO A 34 7.52 5.52 -2.04
CA PRO A 34 8.96 5.62 -2.09
C PRO A 34 9.58 4.29 -2.57
N PRO A 35 10.72 4.34 -3.29
CA PRO A 35 11.35 3.15 -3.87
C PRO A 35 11.84 2.16 -2.80
N ALA A 36 12.06 2.62 -1.58
CA ALA A 36 12.30 1.79 -0.42
C ALA A 36 11.54 2.37 0.78
N PHE A 37 11.03 1.49 1.64
CA PHE A 37 10.43 1.90 2.91
C PHE A 37 10.31 0.75 3.90
N SER A 38 10.00 1.12 5.14
CA SER A 38 9.39 0.23 6.11
C SER A 38 8.17 0.84 6.78
N ALA A 39 7.23 0.00 7.22
CA ALA A 39 6.04 0.43 7.93
C ALA A 39 5.48 -0.68 8.83
N ALA A 40 4.90 -0.31 9.96
CA ALA A 40 3.99 -1.16 10.72
C ALA A 40 2.58 -0.93 10.20
N VAL A 41 1.91 -2.00 9.77
CA VAL A 41 0.62 -1.91 9.09
C VAL A 41 -0.45 -2.58 9.94
N HIS A 42 -1.46 -1.80 10.29
CA HIS A 42 -2.68 -2.30 10.89
C HIS A 42 -3.73 -2.52 9.80
N VAL A 43 -4.31 -3.71 9.77
CA VAL A 43 -5.32 -4.12 8.78
C VAL A 43 -6.65 -4.39 9.45
N GLN A 44 -7.68 -3.74 8.93
CA GLN A 44 -9.07 -4.01 9.27
C GLN A 44 -9.83 -4.46 8.02
N ARG A 45 -10.68 -5.48 8.16
CA ARG A 45 -11.48 -6.06 7.06
C ARG A 45 -12.90 -6.34 7.53
N ASN A 46 -13.87 -6.25 6.62
CA ASN A 46 -15.27 -6.58 6.93
C ASN A 46 -15.59 -8.10 6.88
N TYR A 47 -14.69 -8.92 6.32
CA TYR A 47 -14.88 -10.38 6.17
C TYR A 47 -13.93 -11.20 7.05
N LYS A 48 -13.21 -10.58 7.97
CA LYS A 48 -12.43 -11.27 9.01
C LYS A 48 -12.80 -10.72 10.38
N PRO A 49 -13.02 -11.57 11.40
CA PRO A 49 -13.43 -11.12 12.72
C PRO A 49 -12.29 -10.48 13.53
N TYR A 50 -11.04 -10.66 13.10
CA TYR A 50 -9.85 -10.16 13.78
C TYR A 50 -9.13 -9.09 12.95
N GLN A 51 -8.48 -8.17 13.66
CA GLN A 51 -7.51 -7.23 13.10
C GLN A 51 -6.17 -7.94 12.87
N GLU A 52 -5.44 -7.55 11.82
CA GLU A 52 -4.08 -8.05 11.58
C GLU A 52 -3.08 -6.91 11.74
N TYR A 53 -1.89 -7.25 12.24
CA TYR A 53 -0.76 -6.34 12.31
C TYR A 53 0.43 -7.01 11.63
N PHE A 54 1.14 -6.27 10.79
CA PHE A 54 2.36 -6.76 10.15
C PHE A 54 3.40 -5.66 9.99
N ARG A 55 4.69 -6.02 10.03
CA ARG A 55 5.78 -5.13 9.62
C ARG A 55 6.11 -5.40 8.16
N TRP A 56 6.20 -4.34 7.38
CA TRP A 56 6.53 -4.39 5.97
C TRP A 56 7.87 -3.70 5.73
N PHE A 57 8.74 -4.36 4.99
CA PHE A 57 9.99 -3.83 4.47
C PHE A 57 10.00 -4.02 2.95
N ARG A 58 10.47 -3.02 2.23
CA ARG A 58 10.54 -3.03 0.77
C ARG A 58 11.76 -2.25 0.30
N ASP A 59 12.47 -2.81 -0.68
CA ASP A 59 13.56 -2.11 -1.36
C ASP A 59 13.61 -2.54 -2.83
N GLU A 60 13.25 -1.61 -3.73
CA GLU A 60 13.28 -1.85 -5.18
C GLU A 60 14.68 -2.05 -5.74
N LYS A 61 15.69 -1.37 -5.18
CA LYS A 61 17.06 -1.50 -5.67
C LYS A 61 17.58 -2.91 -5.40
N LEU A 62 17.21 -3.48 -4.25
CA LEU A 62 17.51 -4.86 -3.90
C LEU A 62 16.57 -5.87 -4.57
N GLN A 63 15.45 -5.42 -5.15
CA GLN A 63 14.35 -6.28 -5.65
C GLN A 63 13.82 -7.23 -4.57
N LYS A 64 13.70 -6.73 -3.33
CA LYS A 64 13.32 -7.53 -2.16
C LYS A 64 12.21 -6.87 -1.34
N ALA A 65 11.34 -7.71 -0.78
CA ALA A 65 10.34 -7.30 0.19
C ALA A 65 10.22 -8.33 1.31
N ARG A 66 9.87 -7.89 2.50
CA ARG A 66 9.62 -8.75 3.66
C ARG A 66 8.37 -8.31 4.41
N VAL A 67 7.56 -9.28 4.79
CA VAL A 67 6.37 -9.08 5.62
C VAL A 67 6.46 -9.99 6.83
N ASP A 68 6.51 -9.39 8.01
CA ASP A 68 6.53 -10.08 9.29
C ASP A 68 5.20 -9.94 10.00
N ARG A 69 4.60 -11.04 10.44
CA ARG A 69 3.30 -11.01 11.11
C ARG A 69 3.07 -12.24 11.98
N LEU A 70 2.01 -12.15 12.77
CA LEU A 70 1.42 -13.32 13.40
C LEU A 70 0.44 -13.99 12.42
N ALA A 71 0.47 -15.32 12.35
CA ALA A 71 -0.56 -16.15 11.74
C ALA A 71 -1.14 -17.09 12.77
N GLU A 72 -2.42 -17.37 12.62
CA GLU A 72 -3.01 -18.56 13.21
C GLU A 72 -2.87 -19.74 12.23
N VAL A 73 -2.15 -20.77 12.64
CA VAL A 73 -1.94 -22.01 11.88
C VAL A 73 -2.43 -23.16 12.75
N HIS A 74 -3.47 -23.86 12.30
CA HIS A 74 -4.09 -24.98 13.04
C HIS A 74 -4.44 -24.65 14.52
N GLY A 75 -4.91 -23.43 14.79
CA GLY A 75 -5.28 -22.97 16.13
C GLY A 75 -4.10 -22.49 16.99
N GLU A 76 -2.87 -22.52 16.46
CA GLU A 76 -1.69 -21.95 17.12
C GLU A 76 -1.32 -20.59 16.51
N THR A 77 -1.01 -19.60 17.34
CA THR A 77 -0.47 -18.32 16.87
C THR A 77 1.05 -18.44 16.70
N LEU A 78 1.50 -18.40 15.45
CA LEU A 78 2.91 -18.49 15.07
C LEU A 78 3.37 -17.16 14.46
N PHE A 79 4.60 -16.76 14.79
CA PHE A 79 5.28 -15.69 14.06
C PHE A 79 5.76 -16.25 12.73
N HIS A 80 5.58 -15.50 11.64
CA HIS A 80 6.13 -15.87 10.36
C HIS A 80 6.57 -14.66 9.55
N SER A 81 7.52 -14.93 8.65
CA SER A 81 8.07 -13.99 7.70
C SER A 81 7.85 -14.49 6.28
N PHE A 82 7.25 -13.66 5.45
CA PHE A 82 7.31 -13.82 3.99
C PHE A 82 8.44 -12.96 3.46
N ILE A 83 9.36 -13.57 2.74
CA ILE A 83 10.50 -12.89 2.13
C ILE A 83 10.41 -13.13 0.63
N TYR A 84 10.24 -12.04 -0.11
CA TYR A 84 10.11 -12.02 -1.56
C TYR A 84 11.44 -11.58 -2.13
N ASP A 85 12.01 -12.41 -2.99
CA ASP A 85 13.17 -12.10 -3.80
C ASP A 85 12.74 -12.12 -5.27
N HIS A 86 12.49 -10.93 -5.82
CA HIS A 86 12.07 -10.77 -7.21
C HIS A 86 13.26 -10.92 -8.18
N SER A 87 14.50 -10.79 -7.72
CA SER A 87 15.67 -11.10 -8.55
C SER A 87 15.77 -12.61 -8.81
N GLU A 88 15.43 -13.43 -7.81
CA GLU A 88 15.39 -14.90 -7.91
C GLU A 88 14.02 -15.46 -8.30
N GLN A 89 12.99 -14.61 -8.39
CA GLN A 89 11.60 -14.99 -8.65
C GLN A 89 11.09 -16.04 -7.64
N LYS A 90 11.44 -15.86 -6.36
CA LYS A 90 11.05 -16.74 -5.25
C LYS A 90 10.46 -15.99 -4.08
N MET A 91 9.51 -16.63 -3.41
CA MET A 91 9.05 -16.27 -2.08
C MET A 91 9.38 -17.40 -1.11
N PHE A 92 9.87 -17.02 0.06
CA PHE A 92 10.09 -17.90 1.20
C PHE A 92 9.11 -17.56 2.31
N ALA A 93 8.43 -18.58 2.81
CA ALA A 93 7.54 -18.49 3.97
C ALA A 93 8.21 -19.21 5.14
N VAL A 94 8.67 -18.47 6.14
CA VAL A 94 9.37 -19.01 7.30
C VAL A 94 8.49 -18.84 8.53
N PHE A 95 8.10 -19.94 9.15
CA PHE A 95 7.28 -20.00 10.36
C PHE A 95 8.15 -20.36 11.55
N PHE A 96 8.03 -19.60 12.64
CA PHE A 96 8.82 -19.77 13.85
C PHE A 96 7.95 -20.31 14.98
N ARG A 97 8.41 -21.38 15.63
CA ARG A 97 7.80 -21.97 16.82
C ARG A 97 8.90 -22.26 17.84
N GLY A 98 9.12 -21.31 18.77
CA GLY A 98 10.25 -21.37 19.69
C GLY A 98 11.58 -21.36 18.93
N GLU A 99 12.40 -22.39 19.15
CA GLU A 99 13.71 -22.54 18.46
C GLU A 99 13.62 -23.25 17.10
N VAL A 100 12.43 -23.71 16.69
CA VAL A 100 12.22 -24.41 15.43
C VAL A 100 11.70 -23.45 14.37
N ALA A 101 12.29 -23.53 13.17
CA ALA A 101 11.83 -22.83 11.99
C ALA A 101 11.40 -23.83 10.91
N THR A 102 10.18 -23.65 10.38
CA THR A 102 9.69 -24.38 9.21
C THR A 102 9.70 -23.44 8.01
N CYS A 103 10.24 -23.88 6.89
CA CYS A 103 10.32 -23.07 5.68
C CYS A 103 9.61 -23.71 4.49
N PHE A 104 8.90 -22.87 3.72
CA PHE A 104 8.34 -23.21 2.43
C PHE A 104 8.81 -22.25 1.36
N THR A 105 8.95 -22.75 0.13
CA THR A 105 9.26 -21.90 -1.04
C THR A 105 8.13 -21.93 -2.07
N LYS A 106 7.89 -20.79 -2.71
CA LYS A 106 6.98 -20.65 -3.85
C LYS A 106 7.64 -19.82 -4.94
N THR A 107 7.51 -20.25 -6.20
CA THR A 107 7.90 -19.42 -7.34
C THR A 107 6.95 -18.24 -7.46
N ILE A 108 7.49 -17.04 -7.60
CA ILE A 108 6.74 -15.82 -7.93
C ILE A 108 7.08 -15.38 -9.36
N ARG A 109 6.34 -14.42 -9.89
CA ARG A 109 6.56 -13.84 -11.22
C ARG A 109 6.63 -12.32 -11.07
N GLY A 110 7.21 -11.62 -12.04
CA GLY A 110 7.25 -10.16 -12.09
C GLY A 110 8.32 -9.52 -11.21
N ASN A 111 8.68 -8.28 -11.54
CA ASN A 111 9.62 -7.49 -10.76
C ASN A 111 8.91 -6.84 -9.58
N LEU A 112 9.65 -6.42 -8.56
CA LEU A 112 9.10 -5.53 -7.55
C LEU A 112 8.99 -4.14 -8.18
N THR A 113 7.85 -3.84 -8.82
CA THR A 113 7.58 -2.54 -9.44
C THR A 113 6.88 -1.59 -8.48
N HIS A 114 6.72 -0.33 -8.87
CA HIS A 114 5.87 0.65 -8.19
C HIS A 114 4.39 0.29 -8.29
N PHE A 115 3.62 0.70 -7.28
CA PHE A 115 2.17 0.75 -7.41
C PHE A 115 1.85 1.83 -8.43
N ASP A 116 1.24 1.45 -9.56
CA ASP A 116 0.89 2.43 -10.58
C ASP A 116 -0.30 3.27 -10.09
N LEU A 117 0.04 4.47 -9.65
CA LEU A 117 -0.89 5.51 -9.20
C LEU A 117 -1.06 6.60 -10.26
N SER A 118 -0.60 6.34 -11.50
CA SER A 118 -0.69 7.30 -12.59
C SER A 118 -2.13 7.62 -13.00
N GLU A 119 -3.09 6.76 -12.68
CA GLU A 119 -4.53 7.01 -12.91
C GLU A 119 -5.27 7.47 -11.64
N ALA A 120 -4.57 7.71 -10.53
CA ALA A 120 -5.20 8.17 -9.30
C ALA A 120 -5.79 9.60 -9.46
N GLU A 121 -7.05 9.75 -9.07
CA GLU A 121 -7.80 11.00 -9.11
C GLU A 121 -7.76 11.70 -7.75
N PHE A 122 -7.44 12.99 -7.73
CA PHE A 122 -7.43 13.79 -6.51
C PHE A 122 -8.85 14.18 -6.09
N LEU A 123 -9.29 13.71 -4.93
CA LEU A 123 -10.61 14.02 -4.37
C LEU A 123 -10.60 15.25 -3.44
N GLY A 124 -9.45 15.61 -2.89
CA GLY A 124 -9.30 16.78 -2.02
C GLY A 124 -8.42 16.54 -0.80
N LYS A 125 -8.60 17.38 0.21
CA LYS A 125 -7.93 17.25 1.50
C LYS A 125 -8.86 16.58 2.51
N SER A 126 -8.31 15.70 3.34
CA SER A 126 -9.04 14.99 4.40
C SER A 126 -8.20 14.95 5.67
N TYR A 127 -8.68 14.21 6.68
CA TYR A 127 -7.96 13.91 7.90
C TYR A 127 -7.94 12.40 8.17
N VAL A 128 -6.79 11.87 8.53
CA VAL A 128 -6.61 10.51 9.02
C VAL A 128 -5.98 10.61 10.41
N TYR A 129 -6.68 10.16 11.45
CA TYR A 129 -6.25 10.32 12.86
C TYR A 129 -5.84 11.76 13.23
N PHE A 130 -6.60 12.75 12.74
CA PHE A 130 -6.33 14.19 12.91
C PHE A 130 -5.13 14.74 12.15
N ASP A 131 -4.40 13.91 11.41
CA ASP A 131 -3.35 14.37 10.50
C ASP A 131 -3.96 14.79 9.15
N PRO A 132 -3.64 15.98 8.63
CA PRO A 132 -4.10 16.41 7.31
C PRO A 132 -3.47 15.53 6.23
N VAL A 133 -4.27 15.09 5.27
CA VAL A 133 -3.84 14.23 4.15
C VAL A 133 -4.45 14.70 2.84
N TYR A 134 -3.80 14.34 1.74
CA TYR A 134 -4.44 14.28 0.43
C TYR A 134 -5.24 13.01 0.29
N HIS A 135 -6.39 13.10 -0.35
CA HIS A 135 -7.27 12.00 -0.62
C HIS A 135 -7.32 11.75 -2.13
N TRP A 136 -7.00 10.52 -2.51
CA TRP A 136 -6.99 10.05 -3.88
C TRP A 136 -7.91 8.84 -4.05
N GLN A 137 -8.44 8.66 -5.24
CA GLN A 137 -9.20 7.50 -5.63
C GLN A 137 -8.56 6.84 -6.85
N LEU A 138 -8.55 5.50 -6.87
CA LEU A 138 -8.20 4.71 -8.04
C LEU A 138 -9.29 3.64 -8.25
N GLU A 139 -9.94 3.70 -9.40
CA GLU A 139 -11.02 2.80 -9.78
C GLU A 139 -10.55 1.84 -10.87
N THR A 140 -10.84 0.55 -10.70
CA THR A 140 -10.64 -0.49 -11.74
C THR A 140 -11.87 -1.39 -11.80
N ASP A 141 -11.91 -2.28 -12.79
CA ASP A 141 -12.97 -3.29 -12.92
C ASP A 141 -13.04 -4.24 -11.71
N ARG A 142 -11.90 -4.45 -11.03
CA ARG A 142 -11.78 -5.42 -9.92
C ARG A 142 -11.67 -4.79 -8.54
N TYR A 143 -11.17 -3.56 -8.47
CA TYR A 143 -10.81 -2.90 -7.23
C TYR A 143 -11.21 -1.44 -7.26
N HIS A 144 -11.65 -0.95 -6.11
CA HIS A 144 -11.70 0.47 -5.80
C HIS A 144 -10.74 0.71 -4.63
N PHE A 145 -9.83 1.66 -4.81
CA PHE A 145 -8.87 2.08 -3.79
C PHE A 145 -9.08 3.55 -3.44
N GLU A 146 -9.04 3.85 -2.15
CA GLU A 146 -8.84 5.21 -1.65
C GLU A 146 -7.46 5.28 -1.01
N LEU A 147 -6.66 6.27 -1.40
CA LEU A 147 -5.33 6.48 -0.86
C LEU A 147 -5.26 7.80 -0.10
N PHE A 148 -4.57 7.75 1.03
CA PHE A 148 -4.39 8.88 1.92
C PHE A 148 -2.92 9.04 2.23
N ASP A 149 -2.32 10.14 1.77
CA ASP A 149 -0.92 10.45 2.02
C ASP A 149 -0.72 11.88 2.53
N THR A 150 0.37 12.11 3.25
CA THR A 150 0.66 13.43 3.82
C THR A 150 0.96 14.46 2.72
N PRO A 151 0.69 15.76 2.96
CA PRO A 151 1.01 16.82 2.02
C PRO A 151 2.51 16.99 1.71
N GLU A 152 2.84 17.70 0.63
CA GLU A 152 4.23 18.07 0.32
C GLU A 152 4.90 18.86 1.46
N PRO A 153 6.25 18.81 1.56
CA PRO A 153 7.19 18.07 0.71
C PRO A 153 7.42 16.61 1.17
N HIS A 154 6.92 16.23 2.33
CA HIS A 154 7.16 14.91 2.94
C HIS A 154 5.93 14.02 2.74
N ARG A 155 5.76 13.51 1.52
CA ARG A 155 4.66 12.61 1.12
C ARG A 155 4.90 11.21 1.69
N GLU A 156 4.04 10.76 2.61
CA GLU A 156 4.06 9.44 3.23
C GLU A 156 2.66 8.84 3.15
N LEU A 157 2.57 7.60 2.70
CA LEU A 157 1.30 6.88 2.66
C LEU A 157 0.85 6.57 4.09
N ARG A 158 -0.31 7.11 4.48
CA ARG A 158 -0.90 6.95 5.83
C ARG A 158 -1.97 5.89 5.88
N LYS A 159 -2.77 5.79 4.82
CA LYS A 159 -3.85 4.81 4.75
C LYS A 159 -4.16 4.43 3.31
N VAL A 160 -4.54 3.17 3.12
CA VAL A 160 -5.20 2.68 1.91
C VAL A 160 -6.51 2.01 2.31
N SER A 161 -7.64 2.50 1.83
CA SER A 161 -8.90 1.76 1.86
C SER A 161 -9.04 0.98 0.56
N PHE A 162 -9.61 -0.21 0.62
CA PHE A 162 -9.84 -1.02 -0.56
C PHE A 162 -11.22 -1.68 -0.53
N PHE A 163 -11.79 -1.83 -1.71
CA PHE A 163 -13.01 -2.58 -1.97
C PHE A 163 -12.79 -3.47 -3.19
N ILE A 164 -13.09 -4.76 -3.04
CA ILE A 164 -12.89 -5.79 -4.07
C ILE A 164 -14.25 -6.14 -4.68
N LYS A 165 -14.31 -6.06 -5.99
CA LYS A 165 -15.50 -6.36 -6.79
C LYS A 165 -15.45 -7.80 -7.32
N PRO A 166 -16.61 -8.46 -7.52
CA PRO A 166 -17.95 -8.06 -7.06
C PRO A 166 -18.27 -8.57 -5.63
N ASN A 167 -17.33 -9.28 -4.99
CA ASN A 167 -17.59 -10.05 -3.77
C ASN A 167 -17.84 -9.21 -2.50
N GLY A 168 -17.79 -7.88 -2.60
CA GLY A 168 -18.13 -6.97 -1.50
C GLY A 168 -17.10 -6.96 -0.37
N LYS A 169 -15.93 -7.56 -0.59
CA LYS A 169 -14.85 -7.59 0.40
C LYS A 169 -14.21 -6.21 0.49
N ALA A 170 -14.14 -5.67 1.69
CA ALA A 170 -13.60 -4.35 1.95
C ALA A 170 -12.65 -4.37 3.14
N GLY A 171 -11.75 -3.40 3.17
CA GLY A 171 -10.87 -3.20 4.30
C GLY A 171 -10.05 -1.93 4.19
N SER A 172 -9.17 -1.76 5.17
CA SER A 172 -8.18 -0.69 5.12
C SER A 172 -6.88 -1.13 5.76
N TRP A 173 -5.79 -0.56 5.25
CA TRP A 173 -4.45 -0.66 5.79
C TRP A 173 -4.08 0.72 6.32
N THR A 174 -3.75 0.81 7.60
CA THR A 174 -3.23 2.02 8.22
C THR A 174 -1.75 1.84 8.47
N MET A 175 -0.95 2.78 8.02
CA MET A 175 0.49 2.77 8.14
C MET A 175 0.90 3.54 9.40
N HIS A 176 1.74 2.90 10.19
CA HIS A 176 2.38 3.42 11.39
C HIS A 176 3.89 3.30 11.23
N GLU A 177 4.66 4.19 11.88
CA GLU A 177 6.14 4.13 11.86
C GLU A 177 6.70 4.01 10.43
N PHE A 178 6.13 4.80 9.52
CA PHE A 178 6.53 4.83 8.12
C PHE A 178 7.89 5.50 7.99
N ASP A 179 8.82 4.84 7.31
CA ASP A 179 10.16 5.36 7.05
C ASP A 179 10.51 5.09 5.58
N ALA A 180 10.70 6.16 4.80
CA ALA A 180 10.98 6.14 3.36
C ALA A 180 12.46 5.91 3.00
N GLY A 181 13.26 5.37 3.92
CA GLY A 181 14.69 5.09 3.72
C GLY A 181 14.99 3.79 2.95
N SER A 182 16.24 3.67 2.50
CA SER A 182 16.81 2.40 2.04
C SER A 182 16.80 1.35 3.15
N GLN A 183 16.60 0.08 2.81
CA GLN A 183 16.53 -1.00 3.80
C GLN A 183 17.87 -1.72 3.94
N ASP A 184 18.18 -2.17 5.16
CA ASP A 184 19.33 -3.04 5.40
C ASP A 184 19.11 -4.39 4.70
N GLU A 185 20.06 -4.81 3.87
CA GLU A 185 19.94 -6.06 3.11
C GLU A 185 19.77 -7.29 4.00
N SER A 186 20.35 -7.26 5.22
CA SER A 186 20.24 -8.36 6.19
C SER A 186 18.80 -8.64 6.60
N LEU A 187 17.89 -7.68 6.48
CA LEU A 187 16.46 -7.87 6.73
C LEU A 187 15.84 -8.91 5.80
N PHE A 188 16.38 -9.07 4.59
CA PHE A 188 15.85 -10.00 3.58
C PHE A 188 16.61 -11.33 3.55
N MET A 189 17.64 -11.49 4.39
CA MET A 189 18.43 -12.71 4.41
C MET A 189 17.73 -13.80 5.22
N ILE A 190 17.74 -15.02 4.67
CA ILE A 190 17.31 -16.24 5.37
C ILE A 190 18.56 -17.06 5.62
N ASN A 191 18.72 -17.54 6.85
CA ASN A 191 19.82 -18.43 7.21
C ASN A 191 19.88 -19.64 6.28
N ASP A 192 21.06 -19.98 5.78
CA ASP A 192 21.25 -21.06 4.81
C ASP A 192 20.75 -22.42 5.32
N LYS A 193 20.85 -22.70 6.62
CA LYS A 193 20.30 -23.94 7.21
C LYS A 193 18.78 -23.98 7.08
N VAL A 194 18.11 -22.83 7.28
CA VAL A 194 16.66 -22.71 7.06
C VAL A 194 16.35 -22.85 5.57
N LYS A 195 17.10 -22.18 4.68
CA LYS A 195 16.93 -22.30 3.22
C LYS A 195 17.04 -23.75 2.73
N GLN A 196 18.02 -24.50 3.23
CA GLN A 196 18.23 -25.91 2.86
C GLN A 196 17.10 -26.83 3.33
N SER A 197 16.43 -26.46 4.42
CA SER A 197 15.25 -27.19 4.93
C SER A 197 13.93 -26.79 4.26
N CYS A 198 13.93 -25.78 3.39
CA CYS A 198 12.70 -25.31 2.77
C CYS A 198 12.10 -26.36 1.83
N THR A 199 10.82 -26.62 2.01
CA THR A 199 10.06 -27.52 1.15
C THR A 199 9.30 -26.74 0.08
N PRO A 200 9.27 -27.18 -1.18
CA PRO A 200 8.42 -26.54 -2.18
C PRO A 200 6.94 -26.62 -1.78
N TYR A 201 6.23 -25.50 -1.86
CA TYR A 201 4.80 -25.48 -1.60
C TYR A 201 4.03 -25.87 -2.88
N HIS A 202 3.39 -27.05 -2.85
CA HIS A 202 2.67 -27.63 -4.00
C HIS A 202 1.14 -27.51 -3.93
N GLY A 203 0.58 -26.87 -2.90
CA GLY A 203 -0.87 -26.73 -2.76
C GLY A 203 -1.47 -25.70 -3.73
N GLU A 204 -2.63 -26.03 -4.31
CA GLU A 204 -3.63 -25.01 -4.61
C GLU A 204 -4.02 -24.36 -3.29
N ALA A 205 -4.07 -23.03 -3.23
CA ALA A 205 -4.06 -22.26 -2.00
C ALA A 205 -5.27 -22.49 -1.07
N GLU A 206 -5.27 -23.57 -0.29
CA GLU A 206 -6.07 -23.68 0.92
C GLU A 206 -5.25 -23.24 2.14
N SER A 207 -5.49 -21.98 2.51
CA SER A 207 -5.85 -21.54 3.87
C SER A 207 -4.93 -21.84 5.07
N ALA A 208 -3.67 -22.25 4.91
CA ALA A 208 -2.69 -22.16 6.00
C ALA A 208 -2.07 -20.74 6.06
N SER A 209 -2.88 -19.72 6.34
CA SER A 209 -2.44 -18.36 6.75
C SER A 209 -1.41 -17.60 5.88
N LEU A 210 -1.12 -18.09 4.68
CA LEU A 210 -0.46 -17.35 3.61
C LEU A 210 -1.34 -16.16 3.21
N PRO A 211 -0.75 -15.02 2.76
CA PRO A 211 -1.37 -13.71 2.79
C PRO A 211 -2.80 -13.82 2.26
N SER A 212 -3.76 -13.23 2.97
CA SER A 212 -5.14 -13.18 2.47
C SER A 212 -5.08 -12.78 1.00
N HIS A 213 -5.94 -13.36 0.17
CA HIS A 213 -5.99 -13.10 -1.27
C HIS A 213 -5.87 -11.61 -1.64
N ASP A 214 -6.11 -10.70 -0.70
CA ASP A 214 -6.04 -9.24 -0.77
C ASP A 214 -4.64 -8.65 -0.55
N HIS A 215 -3.81 -9.25 0.33
CA HIS A 215 -2.39 -8.90 0.44
C HIS A 215 -1.62 -9.47 -0.76
N HIS A 216 -2.02 -10.67 -1.22
CA HIS A 216 -1.62 -11.15 -2.54
C HIS A 216 -2.23 -10.33 -3.68
N ALA A 217 -3.43 -9.74 -3.56
CA ALA A 217 -4.00 -8.89 -4.61
C ALA A 217 -3.25 -7.57 -4.72
N PHE A 218 -2.97 -6.92 -3.59
CA PHE A 218 -2.12 -5.74 -3.55
C PHE A 218 -0.73 -6.11 -4.07
N LEU A 219 -0.05 -7.13 -3.52
CA LEU A 219 1.25 -7.61 -4.00
C LEU A 219 1.23 -8.12 -5.47
N SER A 220 0.12 -8.67 -5.96
CA SER A 220 -0.03 -9.15 -7.34
C SER A 220 -0.33 -8.04 -8.34
N LEU A 221 -0.79 -6.88 -7.87
CA LEU A 221 -0.81 -5.67 -8.69
C LEU A 221 0.62 -5.19 -9.01
N TYR A 222 1.65 -5.71 -8.33
CA TYR A 222 3.06 -5.45 -8.59
C TYR A 222 3.73 -6.55 -9.44
N THR A 223 3.02 -7.62 -9.79
CA THR A 223 3.57 -8.73 -10.57
C THR A 223 2.73 -8.96 -11.81
N GLN A 224 2.93 -8.13 -12.84
CA GLN A 224 2.54 -8.46 -14.20
C GLN A 224 3.75 -9.03 -14.95
#